data_AF-A0A8I6AIW1-F1
#
_entry.id   AF-A0A8I6AIW1-F1
#
_cell.length_a   1.000
_cell.length_b   1.000
_cell.length_c   1.000
_cell.angle_alpha   90.00
_cell.angle_beta   90.00
_cell.angle_gamma   90.00
#
_symmetry.space_group_name_H-M   'P 1'
#
loop_
_entity.id
_entity.type
_entity.pdbx_description
1 polymer ?
#
loop_
_entity_poly.entity_id
_entity_poly.type
_entity_poly.pdbx_seq_one_letter_code
_entity_poly.pdbx_strand_id
1 'polypeptide(L)'
;MLRLVLLLLATDFAASDDSLDSSDSQLIKRSQFRTVSMKPVYRLFSCSEPDCHRFDYPVCSKHLSPVCGTDMNTYGNECTLCMKIREDGSHINIIKDEPC
;
A
#
# COMPACT_ATOMS: atom_id res chain seq x y z
N MET A 1 30.55 4.29 35.84
CA MET A 1 29.45 5.20 35.47
C MET A 1 29.33 5.40 33.95
N LEU A 2 30.40 5.70 33.21
CA LEU A 2 30.31 5.96 31.77
C LEU A 2 30.02 4.74 30.87
N ARG A 3 30.36 3.51 31.31
CA ARG A 3 30.01 2.27 30.59
C ARG A 3 28.52 1.89 30.66
N LEU A 4 27.79 2.43 31.65
CA LEU A 4 26.36 2.16 31.80
C LEU A 4 25.51 3.03 30.85
N VAL A 5 26.03 4.19 30.45
CA VAL A 5 25.36 5.10 29.50
C VAL A 5 25.45 4.58 28.06
N LEU A 6 26.53 3.88 27.70
CA LEU A 6 26.72 3.35 26.35
C LEU A 6 25.74 2.22 25.97
N LEU A 7 25.21 1.49 26.95
CA LEU A 7 24.27 0.38 26.71
C LEU A 7 22.83 0.85 26.49
N LEU A 8 22.48 2.07 26.89
CA LEU A 8 21.13 2.63 26.72
C LEU A 8 20.94 3.35 25.37
N LEU A 9 22.02 3.58 24.60
CA LEU A 9 21.96 4.18 23.27
C LEU A 9 22.07 3.13 22.14
N ALA A 10 22.10 1.84 22.49
CA ALA A 10 22.34 0.74 21.54
C ALA A 10 21.09 -0.09 21.21
N THR A 11 19.89 0.41 21.49
CA THR A 11 18.64 -0.24 21.06
C THR A 11 17.85 0.66 20.11
N ASP A 12 18.52 1.08 19.03
CA ASP A 12 17.90 1.39 17.76
C ASP A 12 18.59 0.50 16.70
N PHE A 13 17.85 0.06 15.69
CA PHE A 13 18.20 -0.88 14.60
C PHE A 13 17.91 -2.38 14.82
N ALA A 14 16.67 -2.76 14.52
CA ALA A 14 16.43 -3.97 13.76
C ALA A 14 15.47 -3.64 12.59
N ALA A 15 16.03 -3.56 11.38
CA ALA A 15 15.36 -4.01 10.16
C ALA A 15 15.03 -5.52 10.32
N SER A 16 14.06 -6.17 9.68
CA SER A 16 13.46 -6.04 8.35
C SER A 16 12.27 -7.01 8.29
N ASP A 17 11.35 -6.76 7.34
CA ASP A 17 10.50 -7.69 6.57
C ASP A 17 9.75 -8.84 7.25
N ASP A 18 8.42 -8.85 7.16
CA ASP A 18 7.69 -9.97 6.51
C ASP A 18 6.22 -9.62 6.20
N SER A 19 5.66 -10.40 5.29
CA SER A 19 4.61 -10.11 4.33
C SER A 19 3.20 -10.52 4.79
N LEU A 20 2.15 -9.86 4.25
CA LEU A 20 0.75 -10.30 4.06
C LEU A 20 -0.06 -10.68 5.33
N ASP A 21 -1.26 -10.15 5.55
CA ASP A 21 -2.45 -10.54 4.78
C ASP A 21 -3.56 -9.49 4.85
N SER A 22 -4.27 -9.41 3.74
CA SER A 22 -5.56 -8.77 3.52
C SER A 22 -6.65 -9.42 4.40
N SER A 23 -7.69 -8.63 4.66
CA SER A 23 -8.99 -9.06 5.19
C SER A 23 -9.01 -9.44 6.68
N ASP A 24 -9.25 -8.45 7.57
CA ASP A 24 -10.43 -8.58 8.42
C ASP A 24 -10.89 -7.32 9.17
N SER A 25 -12.22 -7.29 9.34
CA SER A 25 -12.96 -6.76 10.50
C SER A 25 -13.27 -5.25 10.60
N GLN A 26 -14.53 -4.94 10.25
CA GLN A 26 -15.36 -4.18 11.18
C GLN A 26 -15.41 -4.93 12.52
N LEU A 27 -14.75 -4.42 13.56
CA LEU A 27 -15.29 -4.37 14.92
C LEU A 27 -14.31 -3.67 15.87
N ILE A 28 -14.85 -2.69 16.57
CA ILE A 28 -14.22 -1.84 17.56
C ILE A 28 -13.67 -2.71 18.70
N LYS A 29 -12.36 -2.96 18.73
CA LYS A 29 -11.64 -3.30 19.97
C LYS A 29 -10.70 -2.14 20.34
N ARG A 30 -11.16 -1.42 21.36
CA ARG A 30 -10.49 -0.32 22.06
C ARG A 30 -9.11 -0.79 22.56
N SER A 31 -8.14 0.14 22.51
CA SER A 31 -6.77 0.08 23.08
C SER A 31 -5.69 -0.67 22.29
N GLN A 32 -5.17 -0.03 21.23
CA GLN A 32 -3.77 0.44 21.12
C GLN A 32 -3.59 1.00 19.70
N PHE A 33 -3.35 2.31 19.66
CA PHE A 33 -2.88 3.14 18.54
C PHE A 33 -2.98 2.51 17.13
N ARG A 34 -4.19 2.37 16.58
CA ARG A 34 -4.31 2.45 15.11
C ARG A 34 -3.93 3.87 14.78
N THR A 35 -2.79 4.07 14.12
CA THR A 35 -2.52 5.29 13.38
C THR A 35 -3.71 5.48 12.44
N VAL A 36 -4.71 6.26 12.86
CA VAL A 36 -5.56 6.95 11.89
C VAL A 36 -4.55 7.83 11.19
N SER A 37 -4.03 7.34 10.04
CA SER A 37 -3.07 8.00 9.17
C SER A 37 -3.41 9.47 9.22
N MET A 38 -2.60 10.21 9.98
CA MET A 38 -2.88 11.57 10.38
C MET A 38 -2.90 12.33 9.07
N LYS A 39 -4.09 12.55 8.51
CA LYS A 39 -4.25 13.13 7.18
C LYS A 39 -3.69 14.54 7.29
N PRO A 40 -2.51 14.86 6.73
CA PRO A 40 -2.12 16.24 6.73
C PRO A 40 -3.09 16.93 5.75
N VAL A 41 -3.49 18.15 6.09
CA VAL A 41 -4.54 18.93 5.41
C VAL A 41 -4.02 19.46 4.06
N TYR A 42 -3.54 18.55 3.20
CA TYR A 42 -3.32 18.68 1.76
C TYR A 42 -4.18 17.67 0.96
N ARG A 43 -5.01 16.87 1.64
CA ARG A 43 -5.70 15.70 1.11
C ARG A 43 -7.01 16.03 0.37
N LEU A 44 -6.92 16.74 -0.77
CA LEU A 44 -8.08 16.88 -1.70
C LEU A 44 -8.06 15.89 -2.87
N PHE A 45 -6.94 15.18 -3.09
CA PHE A 45 -6.88 14.06 -4.02
C PHE A 45 -7.03 12.76 -3.24
N SER A 46 -8.21 12.15 -3.31
CA SER A 46 -8.44 10.80 -2.80
C SER A 46 -8.15 9.83 -3.94
N CYS A 47 -7.06 9.08 -3.84
CA CYS A 47 -6.81 7.94 -4.71
C CYS A 47 -7.37 6.68 -4.04
N SER A 48 -7.80 5.71 -4.84
CA SER A 48 -8.30 4.42 -4.39
C SER A 48 -7.16 3.40 -4.38
N GLU A 49 -7.09 2.55 -3.37
CA GLU A 49 -6.13 1.45 -3.31
C GLU A 49 -6.63 0.28 -4.19
N PRO A 50 -5.80 -0.29 -5.08
CA PRO A 50 -6.22 -1.39 -5.94
C PRO A 50 -6.35 -2.70 -5.15
N ASP A 51 -7.36 -3.51 -5.45
CA ASP A 51 -7.54 -4.82 -4.84
C ASP A 51 -6.72 -5.89 -5.58
N CYS A 52 -5.42 -5.92 -5.27
CA CYS A 52 -4.52 -6.88 -5.88
C CYS A 52 -4.71 -8.32 -5.36
N HIS A 53 -5.49 -8.55 -4.31
CA HIS A 53 -5.77 -9.90 -3.81
C HIS A 53 -6.83 -10.61 -4.64
N ARG A 54 -7.64 -9.86 -5.37
CA ARG A 54 -8.70 -10.38 -6.24
C ARG A 54 -8.19 -11.03 -7.54
N PHE A 55 -6.94 -10.76 -7.94
CA PHE A 55 -6.42 -11.20 -9.23
C PHE A 55 -5.41 -12.35 -9.09
N ASP A 56 -5.68 -13.42 -9.83
CA ASP A 56 -4.80 -14.57 -9.98
C ASP A 56 -3.62 -14.22 -10.90
N TYR A 57 -2.53 -13.74 -10.31
CA TYR A 57 -1.27 -13.51 -11.03
C TYR A 57 -0.70 -14.84 -11.57
N PRO A 58 -0.09 -14.88 -12.78
CA PRO A 58 0.19 -13.76 -13.70
C PRO A 58 -0.87 -13.56 -14.79
N VAL A 59 -2.08 -14.13 -14.65
CA VAL A 59 -3.07 -14.15 -15.74
C VAL A 59 -4.16 -13.13 -15.51
N CYS A 60 -4.10 -12.03 -16.25
CA CYS A 60 -5.20 -11.06 -16.31
C CYS A 60 -6.20 -11.41 -17.41
N SER A 61 -7.49 -11.23 -17.11
CA SER A 61 -8.52 -11.22 -18.14
C SER A 61 -8.23 -10.14 -19.18
N LYS A 62 -8.58 -10.39 -20.44
CA LYS A 62 -8.48 -9.42 -21.54
C LYS A 62 -9.61 -8.38 -21.52
N HIS A 63 -10.39 -8.31 -20.44
CA HIS A 63 -11.38 -7.26 -20.26
C HIS A 63 -10.68 -5.92 -20.05
N LEU A 64 -11.01 -4.94 -20.89
CA LEU A 64 -10.40 -3.62 -20.86
C LEU A 64 -11.26 -2.70 -19.99
N SER A 65 -10.70 -2.29 -18.86
CA SER A 65 -11.32 -1.37 -17.90
C SER A 65 -10.24 -0.40 -17.43
N PRO A 66 -9.87 0.57 -18.27
CA PRO A 66 -8.65 1.33 -18.07
C PRO A 66 -8.71 2.16 -16.79
N VAL A 67 -7.58 2.22 -16.07
CA VAL A 67 -7.45 2.99 -14.82
C VAL A 67 -6.22 3.89 -14.89
N CYS A 68 -6.31 5.07 -14.25
CA CYS A 68 -5.21 6.02 -14.13
C CYS A 68 -4.50 5.81 -12.80
N GLY A 69 -3.21 5.46 -12.83
CA GLY A 69 -2.39 5.30 -11.65
C GLY A 69 -1.87 6.63 -11.08
N THR A 70 -1.43 6.64 -9.82
CA THR A 70 -0.74 7.77 -9.18
C THR A 70 0.61 8.10 -9.79
N ASP A 71 1.14 7.20 -10.61
CA ASP A 71 2.33 7.37 -11.43
C ASP A 71 2.03 8.03 -12.79
N MET A 72 0.79 8.52 -12.98
CA MET A 72 0.31 9.11 -14.23
C MET A 72 0.32 8.16 -15.44
N ASN A 73 0.36 6.85 -15.21
CA ASN A 73 0.25 5.86 -16.28
C ASN A 73 -1.16 5.28 -16.35
N THR A 74 -1.62 5.05 -17.58
CA THR A 74 -2.87 4.32 -17.85
C THR A 74 -2.60 2.83 -17.91
N TYR A 75 -3.31 2.06 -17.11
CA TYR A 75 -3.29 0.61 -17.11
C TYR A 75 -4.53 0.09 -17.80
N GLY A 76 -4.40 -0.99 -18.59
CA GLY A 76 -5.53 -1.54 -19.38
C GLY A 76 -6.65 -2.09 -18.52
N ASN A 77 -6.32 -2.55 -17.31
CA ASN A 77 -7.24 -2.87 -16.23
C ASN A 77 -6.53 -2.86 -14.88
N GLU A 78 -7.29 -2.90 -13.79
CA GLU A 78 -6.77 -2.99 -12.43
C GLU A 78 -5.81 -4.18 -12.24
N CYS A 79 -6.07 -5.31 -12.89
CA CYS A 79 -5.18 -6.48 -12.84
C CYS A 79 -3.78 -6.16 -13.41
N THR A 80 -3.69 -5.47 -14.55
CA THR A 80 -2.40 -5.05 -15.13
C THR A 80 -1.67 -4.02 -14.27
N LEU A 81 -2.40 -3.17 -13.55
CA LEU A 81 -1.82 -2.28 -12.53
C LEU A 81 -1.23 -3.09 -11.38
N CYS A 82 -1.96 -4.08 -10.86
CA CYS A 82 -1.48 -4.98 -9.82
C CYS A 82 -0.28 -5.82 -10.25
N MET A 83 -0.22 -6.25 -11.52
CA MET A 83 0.98 -6.89 -12.06
C MET A 83 2.18 -5.95 -11.96
N LYS A 84 2.03 -4.68 -12.37
CA LYS A 84 3.10 -3.69 -12.30
C LYS A 84 3.58 -3.44 -10.87
N ILE A 85 2.66 -3.35 -9.91
CA ILE A 85 2.96 -3.23 -8.48
C ILE A 85 3.81 -4.42 -8.01
N ARG A 86 3.44 -5.64 -8.37
CA ARG A 86 4.14 -6.87 -7.95
C ARG A 86 5.50 -7.04 -8.63
N GLU A 87 5.63 -6.62 -9.89
CA GLU A 87 6.87 -6.72 -10.67
C GLU A 87 7.92 -5.70 -10.21
N ASP A 88 7.50 -4.45 -10.02
CA ASP A 88 8.42 -3.35 -9.69
C ASP A 88 8.51 -3.07 -8.19
N GLY A 89 7.61 -3.63 -7.37
CA GLY A 89 7.45 -3.24 -5.96
C GLY A 89 6.95 -1.80 -5.79
N SER A 90 6.30 -1.23 -6.81
CA SER A 90 5.83 0.16 -6.80
C SER A 90 4.49 0.29 -6.06
N HIS A 91 4.31 1.35 -5.26
CA HIS A 91 3.05 1.63 -4.57
C HIS A 91 2.17 2.56 -5.40
N ILE A 92 1.35 2.00 -6.30
CA ILE A 92 0.51 2.76 -7.23
C ILE A 92 -0.95 2.69 -6.79
N ASN A 93 -1.57 3.85 -6.54
CA ASN A 93 -3.01 3.93 -6.28
C ASN A 93 -3.74 4.39 -7.55
N ILE A 94 -5.06 4.17 -7.60
CA ILE A 94 -5.92 4.59 -8.70
C ILE A 94 -6.40 6.02 -8.45
N ILE A 95 -6.18 6.93 -9.39
CA ILE A 95 -6.73 8.31 -9.37
C ILE A 95 -8.17 8.31 -9.87
N LYS A 96 -8.43 7.60 -10.97
CA LYS A 96 -9.74 7.51 -11.64
C LYS A 96 -9.84 6.22 -12.45
N ASP A 97 -11.07 5.70 -12.60
CA ASP A 97 -11.39 4.50 -13.39
C ASP A 97 -11.52 4.81 -14.89
N GLU A 98 -10.62 5.64 -15.39
CA GLU A 98 -10.50 6.05 -16.78
C GLU A 98 -9.01 6.21 -17.11
N PRO A 99 -8.62 6.23 -18.41
CA PRO A 99 -7.27 6.61 -18.79
C PRO A 99 -6.86 7.96 -18.19
N CYS A 100 -5.62 8.07 -17.73
CA CYS A 100 -4.95 9.36 -17.68
C CYS A 100 -4.99 9.95 -19.10
#